data_AF-A0A0N4VZC1-F1
#
_entry.id   AF-A0A0N4VZC1-F1
#
_cell.length_a   1.000
_cell.length_b   1.000
_cell.length_c   1.000
_cell.angle_alpha   90.00
_cell.angle_beta   90.00
_cell.angle_gamma   90.00
#
_symmetry.space_group_name_H-M   'P 1'
#
loop_
_entity.id
_entity.type
_entity.pdbx_description
1 polymer ?
#
loop_
_entity_poly.entity_id
_entity_poly.type
_entity_poly.pdbx_seq_one_letter_code
_entity_poly.pdbx_strand_id
1 'polypeptide(L)'
;MQRFDCWATHARAHVMLMEGRIDEGIQFMESTVDDWRPGWIIATHNYWHNALYYIEQGNYEAPLAIFDDEVCRRANKSNSVLDLADAASMLWRLELEGVDVGNR
;
A
#
# COMPACT_ATOMS: atom_id res chain seq x y z
N MET A 1 3.36 19.34 -10.56
CA MET A 1 2.68 18.05 -10.39
C MET A 1 1.20 18.34 -10.24
N GLN A 2 0.32 17.71 -11.03
CA GLN A 2 -1.11 17.85 -10.79
C GLN A 2 -1.40 17.13 -9.48
N ARG A 3 -1.88 17.88 -8.48
CA ARG A 3 -1.94 17.40 -7.09
C ARG A 3 -2.73 16.09 -6.95
N PHE A 4 -3.78 15.90 -7.75
CA PHE A 4 -4.71 14.76 -7.68
C PHE A 4 -4.37 13.61 -8.64
N ASP A 5 -3.15 13.57 -9.19
CA ASP A 5 -2.73 12.49 -10.07
C ASP A 5 -2.26 11.27 -9.25
N CYS A 6 -3.18 10.32 -9.09
CA CYS A 6 -2.96 9.12 -8.30
C CYS A 6 -1.91 8.18 -8.93
N TRP A 7 -1.72 8.24 -10.26
CA TRP A 7 -0.70 7.47 -10.98
C TRP A 7 0.68 8.08 -10.82
N ALA A 8 0.78 9.41 -10.82
CA ALA A 8 2.03 10.10 -10.51
C ALA A 8 2.50 9.81 -9.08
N THR A 9 1.55 9.67 -8.13
CA THR A 9 1.83 9.21 -6.77
C THR A 9 2.42 7.80 -6.77
N HIS A 10 1.76 6.85 -7.46
CA HIS A 10 2.27 5.47 -7.61
C HIS A 10 3.70 5.43 -8.15
N ALA A 11 3.96 6.13 -9.26
CA ALA A 11 5.28 6.16 -9.89
C ALA A 11 6.36 6.69 -8.93
N ARG A 12 6.05 7.75 -8.17
CA ARG A 12 6.96 8.30 -7.17
C ARG A 12 7.18 7.33 -6.01
N ALA A 13 6.12 6.67 -5.53
CA ALA A 13 6.24 5.68 -4.47
C ALA A 13 7.16 4.52 -4.90
N HIS A 14 6.97 4.01 -6.12
CA HIS A 14 7.83 2.97 -6.67
C HIS A 14 9.31 3.41 -6.71
N VAL A 15 9.62 4.62 -7.18
CA VAL A 15 11.00 5.13 -7.21
C VAL A 15 11.60 5.20 -5.80
N MET A 16 10.87 5.78 -4.85
CA MET A 16 11.35 5.90 -3.46
C MET A 16 11.62 4.54 -2.82
N LEU A 17 10.77 3.54 -3.07
CA LEU A 17 10.97 2.18 -2.57
C LEU A 17 12.23 1.55 -3.18
N MET A 18 12.40 1.64 -4.50
CA MET A 18 13.56 1.07 -5.20
C MET A 18 14.89 1.75 -4.83
N GLU A 19 14.85 3.01 -4.43
CA GLU A 19 16.03 3.75 -3.94
C GLU A 19 16.29 3.53 -2.44
N GLY A 20 15.49 2.73 -1.74
CA GLY A 20 15.63 2.50 -0.31
C GLY A 20 15.29 3.73 0.56
N ARG A 21 14.56 4.69 0.02
CA ARG A 21 14.14 5.93 0.70
C ARG A 21 12.86 5.69 1.51
N ILE A 22 12.93 4.74 2.43
CA ILE A 22 11.76 4.19 3.13
C ILE A 22 11.02 5.26 3.94
N ASP A 23 11.70 5.96 4.85
CA ASP A 23 11.07 6.96 5.71
C ASP A 23 10.48 8.13 4.91
N GLU A 24 11.16 8.54 3.84
CA GLU A 24 10.67 9.59 2.94
C GLU A 24 9.44 9.13 2.15
N GLY A 25 9.43 7.86 1.73
CA GLY A 25 8.30 7.22 1.07
C GLY A 25 7.06 7.20 1.97
N ILE A 26 7.20 6.77 3.22
CA ILE A 26 6.13 6.79 4.23
C ILE A 26 5.60 8.21 4.40
N GLN A 27 6.48 9.17 4.70
CA GLN A 27 6.08 10.56 4.91
C GLN A 27 5.33 11.13 3.70
N PHE A 28 5.81 10.84 2.49
CA PHE A 28 5.16 11.26 1.25
C PHE A 28 3.75 10.64 1.11
N MET A 29 3.62 9.33 1.26
CA MET A 29 2.34 8.63 1.09
C MET A 29 1.30 9.09 2.11
N GLU A 30 1.68 9.18 3.39
CA GLU A 30 0.78 9.56 4.47
C GLU A 30 0.35 11.03 4.42
N SER A 31 1.28 11.95 4.11
CA SER A 31 0.97 13.38 4.03
C SER A 31 0.11 13.75 2.81
N THR A 32 -0.05 12.84 1.85
CA THR A 32 -0.77 13.08 0.60
C THR A 32 -1.98 12.16 0.41
N VAL A 33 -2.43 11.42 1.42
CA VAL A 33 -3.56 10.47 1.31
C VAL A 33 -4.79 11.10 0.65
N ASP A 34 -5.16 12.33 1.04
CA ASP A 34 -6.32 13.02 0.48
C ASP A 34 -6.19 13.33 -1.02
N ASP A 35 -4.96 13.39 -1.52
CA ASP A 35 -4.67 13.72 -2.92
C ASP A 35 -4.82 12.49 -3.83
N TRP A 36 -4.54 11.27 -3.34
CA TRP A 36 -4.55 10.04 -4.16
C TRP A 36 -5.61 9.01 -3.78
N ARG A 37 -6.18 9.05 -2.57
CA ARG A 37 -7.26 8.16 -2.12
C ARG A 37 -8.52 8.16 -3.00
N PRO A 38 -8.93 9.28 -3.64
CA PRO A 38 -10.07 9.29 -4.56
C PRO A 38 -9.84 8.52 -5.86
N GLY A 39 -8.59 8.17 -6.19
CA GLY A 39 -8.29 7.28 -7.30
C GLY A 39 -9.02 5.96 -7.15
N TRP A 40 -9.56 5.41 -8.23
CA TRP A 40 -10.34 4.18 -8.14
C TRP A 40 -9.43 2.96 -7.92
N ILE A 41 -9.04 2.28 -9.01
CA ILE A 41 -8.21 1.07 -8.96
C ILE A 41 -6.82 1.35 -8.35
N ILE A 42 -6.22 2.51 -8.67
CA ILE A 42 -4.84 2.80 -8.25
C ILE A 42 -4.70 3.18 -6.77
N ALA A 43 -5.80 3.54 -6.08
CA ALA A 43 -5.70 3.89 -4.67
C ALA A 43 -5.39 2.67 -3.80
N THR A 44 -5.98 1.50 -4.10
CA THR A 44 -5.64 0.24 -3.41
C THR A 44 -4.15 -0.07 -3.57
N HIS A 45 -3.64 0.08 -4.78
CA HIS A 45 -2.23 -0.15 -5.08
C HIS A 45 -1.29 0.87 -4.40
N ASN A 46 -1.74 2.11 -4.22
CA ASN A 46 -1.00 3.10 -3.43
C ASN A 46 -0.98 2.74 -1.94
N TYR A 47 -2.07 2.22 -1.37
CA TYR A 47 -2.04 1.66 -0.01
C TYR A 47 -1.11 0.45 0.09
N TRP A 48 -1.08 -0.41 -0.93
CA TRP A 48 -0.13 -1.53 -1.00
C TRP A 48 1.33 -1.05 -0.98
N HIS A 49 1.68 -0.01 -1.76
CA HIS A 49 3.02 0.61 -1.67
C HIS A 49 3.30 1.21 -0.29
N ASN A 50 2.32 1.86 0.33
CA ASN A 50 2.49 2.40 1.68
C ASN A 50 2.83 1.28 2.67
N ALA A 51 2.10 0.17 2.61
CA ALA A 51 2.39 -1.01 3.42
C ALA A 51 3.78 -1.59 3.15
N LEU A 52 4.24 -1.65 1.91
CA LEU A 52 5.58 -2.16 1.60
C LEU A 52 6.68 -1.39 2.32
N TYR A 53 6.57 -0.06 2.43
CA TYR A 53 7.58 0.70 3.17
C TYR A 53 7.69 0.25 4.63
N TYR A 54 6.57 0.00 5.28
CA TYR A 54 6.58 -0.47 6.67
C TYR A 54 7.09 -1.90 6.81
N ILE A 55 6.81 -2.77 5.82
CA ILE A 55 7.41 -4.10 5.76
C ILE A 55 8.94 -4.00 5.68
N GLU A 56 9.47 -3.16 4.78
CA GLU A 56 10.91 -2.91 4.65
C GLU A 56 11.53 -2.30 5.92
N GLN A 57 10.74 -1.53 6.69
CA GLN A 57 11.16 -0.97 7.98
C GLN A 57 11.12 -2.01 9.12
N GLY A 58 10.53 -3.19 8.91
CA GLY A 58 10.28 -4.19 9.94
C GLY A 58 9.15 -3.83 10.92
N ASN A 59 8.32 -2.84 10.58
CA ASN A 59 7.18 -2.41 11.38
C ASN A 59 5.89 -3.05 10.85
N TYR A 60 5.66 -4.30 11.22
CA TYR A 60 4.60 -5.12 10.62
C TYR A 60 3.18 -4.85 11.12
N GLU A 61 3.01 -4.09 12.21
CA GLU A 61 1.68 -3.69 12.69
C GLU A 61 0.97 -2.73 11.72
N ALA A 62 1.72 -1.78 11.14
CA ALA A 62 1.17 -0.80 10.20
C ALA A 62 0.64 -1.43 8.90
N PRO A 63 1.36 -2.35 8.22
CA PRO A 63 0.83 -3.14 7.10
C PRO A 63 -0.46 -3.85 7.46
N LEU A 64 -0.53 -4.56 8.59
CA LEU A 64 -1.77 -5.26 8.98
C LEU A 64 -2.96 -4.30 9.11
N ALA A 65 -2.75 -3.12 9.71
CA ALA A 65 -3.78 -2.08 9.79
C ALA A 65 -4.19 -1.56 8.40
N ILE A 66 -3.22 -1.28 7.52
CA ILE A 66 -3.49 -0.83 6.13
C ILE A 66 -4.26 -1.90 5.36
N PHE A 67 -3.95 -3.18 5.58
CA PHE A 67 -4.66 -4.28 4.96
C PHE A 67 -6.13 -4.29 5.39
N ASP A 68 -6.38 -4.26 6.70
CA ASP A 68 -7.71 -4.38 7.29
C ASP A 68 -8.59 -3.17 6.92
N ASP A 69 -8.06 -1.95 7.02
CA ASP A 69 -8.84 -0.71 6.86
C ASP A 69 -9.10 -0.34 5.39
N GLU A 70 -8.15 -0.64 4.50
CA GLU A 70 -8.17 -0.14 3.12
C GLU A 70 -8.11 -1.25 2.07
N VAL A 71 -7.07 -2.09 2.08
CA VAL A 71 -6.83 -3.04 0.97
C VAL A 71 -7.94 -4.09 0.89
N CYS A 72 -8.21 -4.80 1.99
CA CYS A 72 -9.24 -5.84 2.05
C CYS A 72 -10.64 -5.26 1.76
N ARG A 73 -10.97 -4.12 2.38
CA ARG A 73 -12.25 -3.44 2.18
C ARG A 73 -12.46 -3.03 0.72
N ARG A 74 -11.43 -2.55 0.03
CA ARG A 74 -11.49 -2.17 -1.40
C ARG A 74 -11.58 -3.37 -2.30
N ALA A 75 -10.77 -4.41 -2.08
CA ALA A 75 -10.80 -5.65 -2.84
C ALA A 75 -12.19 -6.31 -2.82
N ASN A 76 -12.80 -6.39 -1.63
CA ASN A 76 -14.16 -6.92 -1.46
C ASN A 76 -15.24 -6.10 -2.16
N LYS A 77 -15.04 -4.78 -2.31
CA LYS A 77 -16.00 -3.89 -2.96
C LYS A 77 -15.87 -3.85 -4.48
N SER A 78 -14.65 -3.87 -5.00
CA SER A 78 -14.37 -3.68 -6.42
C SER A 78 -14.45 -4.99 -7.22
N ASN A 79 -14.16 -6.12 -6.58
CA ASN A 79 -13.93 -7.41 -7.22
C ASN A 79 -12.89 -7.32 -8.37
N SER A 80 -11.97 -6.36 -8.27
CA SER A 80 -10.87 -6.13 -9.20
C SER A 80 -9.78 -7.18 -8.99
N VAL A 81 -9.32 -7.80 -10.08
CA VAL A 81 -8.18 -8.73 -10.04
C VAL A 81 -6.92 -8.04 -9.50
N LEU A 82 -6.75 -6.73 -9.77
CA LEU A 82 -5.60 -5.99 -9.25
C LEU A 82 -5.67 -5.83 -7.74
N ASP A 83 -6.83 -5.45 -7.20
CA ASP A 83 -7.00 -5.27 -5.75
C ASP A 83 -6.83 -6.59 -4.99
N LEU A 84 -7.31 -7.70 -5.58
CA LEU A 84 -7.10 -9.05 -5.05
C LEU A 84 -5.63 -9.46 -5.10
N ALA A 85 -4.91 -9.11 -6.18
CA ALA A 85 -3.49 -9.37 -6.30
C ALA A 85 -2.67 -8.56 -5.28
N ASP A 86 -3.02 -7.29 -5.06
CA ASP A 86 -2.40 -6.43 -4.05
C ASP A 86 -2.62 -7.02 -2.64
N ALA A 87 -3.86 -7.42 -2.32
CA ALA A 87 -4.20 -8.05 -1.05
C ALA A 87 -3.38 -9.34 -0.81
N ALA A 88 -3.39 -10.26 -1.78
CA ALA A 88 -2.67 -11.52 -1.67
C ALA A 88 -1.15 -11.32 -1.58
N SER A 89 -0.59 -10.42 -2.41
CA SER A 89 0.83 -10.06 -2.40
C SER A 89 1.27 -9.53 -1.04
N MET A 90 0.44 -8.71 -0.40
CA MET A 90 0.74 -8.11 0.89
C MET A 90 0.77 -9.14 2.03
N LEU A 91 -0.26 -9.99 2.13
CA LEU A 91 -0.30 -11.05 3.13
C LEU A 91 0.86 -12.02 2.95
N TRP A 92 1.13 -12.43 1.71
CA TRP A 92 2.24 -13.34 1.41
C TRP A 92 3.59 -12.78 1.85
N ARG A 93 3.84 -11.48 1.64
CA ARG A 93 5.08 -10.84 2.09
C ARG A 93 5.20 -10.81 3.61
N LEU A 94 4.11 -10.53 4.31
CA LEU A 94 4.08 -10.57 5.78
C LEU A 94 4.35 -11.99 6.30
N GLU A 95 3.78 -13.03 5.68
CA GLU A 95 4.09 -14.42 6.03
C GLU A 95 5.58 -14.76 5.80
N LEU A 96 6.17 -14.26 4.71
CA LEU A 96 7.60 -14.45 4.44
C LEU A 96 8.51 -13.79 5.50
N GLU A 97 8.06 -12.68 6.09
CA GLU A 97 8.71 -12.01 7.23
C GLU A 97 8.44 -12.71 8.57
N GLY A 98 7.66 -13.80 8.57
CA GLY A 98 7.32 -14.57 9.78
C GLY A 98 6.18 -13.97 10.60
N VAL A 99 5.40 -13.04 10.02
CA VAL A 99 4.25 -12.41 10.67
C VAL A 99 3.03 -13.34 10.56
N ASP A 100 2.31 -13.54 11.67
CA ASP A 100 1.04 -14.25 11.66
C ASP A 100 -0.08 -13.37 11.09
N VAL A 101 -0.55 -13.72 9.90
CA VAL A 101 -1.63 -13.00 9.21
C VAL A 101 -3.03 -13.46 9.65
N GLY A 102 -3.15 -14.57 10.37
CA GLY A 102 -4.41 -15.12 10.86
C GLY A 102 -5.35 -15.59 9.73
N ASN A 103 -6.64 -15.27 9.85
CA ASN A 103 -7.68 -15.64 8.87
C ASN A 103 -7.95 -14.54 7.82
N ARG A 104 -6.99 -13.64 7.62
CA ARG A 104 -7.09 -12.56 6.63
C ARG A 104 -7.09 -13.09 5.20
#